data_AF-T0YYX2-F1
#
_entry.id   AF-T0YYX2-F1
#
_cell.length_a   1.000
_cell.length_b   1.000
_cell.length_c   1.000
_cell.angle_alpha   90.00
_cell.angle_beta   90.00
_cell.angle_gamma   90.00
#
_symmetry.space_group_name_H-M   'P 1'
#
loop_
_entity.id
_entity.type
_entity.pdbx_description
1 polymer ?
#
loop_
_entity_poly.entity_id
_entity_poly.type
_entity_poly.pdbx_seq_one_letter_code
_entity_poly.pdbx_strand_id
1 'polypeptide(L)'
;FAASPGIGIVALVVVAVSMGVSTIKVVVDANGLKVYYGPFGWPSSRISLARISQASAVDVRPMAWGGWGYRGSMRMLRRAAVVLRRGEGIRLDLADGKIFVVTVDDAETGAQLLNDLVKSAA
;
A
#
# COMPACT_ATOMS: atom_id res chain seq x y z
N PHE A 1 12.32 30.49 25.68
CA PHE A 1 12.42 30.20 24.24
C PHE A 1 11.05 30.34 23.61
N ALA A 2 10.81 31.40 22.84
CA ALA A 2 9.67 31.42 21.92
C ALA A 2 10.06 30.61 20.68
N ALA A 3 9.30 29.57 20.34
CA ALA A 3 9.49 28.88 19.07
C ALA A 3 9.14 29.85 17.94
N SER A 4 10.00 29.97 16.93
CA SER A 4 9.69 30.82 15.78
C SER A 4 8.47 30.26 15.04
N PRO A 5 7.62 31.10 14.40
CA PRO A 5 6.40 30.62 13.75
C PRO A 5 6.67 29.55 12.67
N GLY A 6 7.84 29.59 12.03
CA GLY A 6 8.28 28.53 11.12
C GLY A 6 8.44 27.15 11.79
N ILE A 7 8.95 27.08 13.02
CA ILE A 7 9.05 25.82 13.78
C ILE A 7 7.65 25.27 14.09
N GLY A 8 6.71 26.14 14.47
CA GLY A 8 5.31 25.75 14.69
C GLY A 8 4.64 25.18 13.45
N ILE A 9 4.81 25.85 12.30
CA ILE A 9 4.26 25.39 11.00
C ILE A 9 4.91 24.06 10.59
N VAL A 10 6.23 23.92 10.68
CA VAL A 10 6.94 22.67 10.34
C VAL A 10 6.48 21.52 11.25
N ALA A 11 6.35 21.74 12.56
CA ALA A 11 5.84 20.73 13.49
C ALA A 11 4.40 20.31 13.15
N LEU A 12 3.52 21.26 12.83
CA LEU A 12 2.14 20.98 12.42
C LEU A 12 2.09 20.13 11.14
N VAL A 13 2.89 20.48 10.14
CA VAL A 13 2.99 19.73 8.87
C VAL A 13 3.54 18.32 9.11
N VAL A 14 4.57 18.16 9.94
CA VAL A 14 5.12 16.84 10.28
C VAL A 14 4.07 15.98 10.97
N VAL A 15 3.35 16.50 11.97
CA VAL A 15 2.27 15.76 12.65
C VAL A 15 1.14 15.38 11.69
N ALA A 16 0.68 16.31 10.85
CA ALA A 16 -0.38 16.05 9.87
C ALA A 16 0.04 14.98 8.84
N VAL A 17 1.28 15.04 8.34
CA VAL A 17 1.83 14.01 7.44
C VAL A 17 1.98 12.67 8.15
N SER A 18 2.49 12.63 9.39
CA SER A 18 2.60 11.40 10.18
C SER A 18 1.24 10.74 10.42
N MET A 19 0.18 11.51 10.70
CA MET A 19 -1.19 10.99 10.78
C MET A 19 -1.71 10.50 9.42
N GLY A 20 -1.31 11.14 8.32
CA GLY A 20 -1.68 10.75 6.95
C GLY A 20 -1.06 9.42 6.48
N VAL A 21 -0.04 8.89 7.16
CA VAL A 21 0.60 7.59 6.85
C VAL A 21 0.66 6.62 8.04
N SER A 22 0.06 6.95 9.18
CA SER A 22 0.01 6.05 10.35
C SER A 22 -0.95 4.86 10.17
N THR A 23 -1.93 4.98 9.28
CA THR A 23 -2.89 3.93 8.94
C THR A 23 -3.04 3.77 7.43
N ILE A 24 -3.45 2.58 7.00
CA ILE A 24 -4.02 2.33 5.69
C ILE A 24 -5.30 1.51 5.83
N LYS A 25 -6.23 1.69 4.91
CA LYS A 25 -7.35 0.78 4.69
C LYS A 25 -7.22 0.20 3.29
N VAL A 26 -7.13 -1.13 3.20
CA VAL A 26 -7.14 -1.84 1.92
C VAL A 26 -8.56 -2.33 1.65
N VAL A 27 -9.02 -2.15 0.41
CA VAL A 27 -10.31 -2.66 -0.08
C VAL A 27 -10.06 -3.36 -1.40
N VAL A 28 -10.53 -4.61 -1.50
CA VAL A 28 -10.67 -5.33 -2.77
C VAL A 28 -12.09 -5.13 -3.25
N ASP A 29 -12.27 -4.63 -4.47
CA ASP A 29 -13.56 -4.54 -5.14
C ASP A 29 -13.45 -5.12 -6.57
N ALA A 30 -14.55 -5.26 -7.30
CA ALA A 30 -14.56 -5.84 -8.66
C ALA A 30 -13.73 -5.04 -9.69
N ASN A 31 -13.23 -3.85 -9.33
CA ASN A 31 -12.29 -3.05 -10.13
C ASN A 31 -10.84 -3.17 -9.61
N GLY A 32 -10.56 -4.12 -8.71
CA GLY A 32 -9.23 -4.43 -8.18
C GLY A 32 -8.97 -3.90 -6.76
N LEU A 33 -7.71 -3.93 -6.36
CA LEU A 33 -7.26 -3.52 -5.02
C LEU A 33 -7.09 -1.99 -4.93
N LYS A 34 -7.57 -1.40 -3.84
CA LYS A 34 -7.41 0.03 -3.53
C LYS A 34 -6.86 0.19 -2.12
N VAL A 35 -5.81 1.01 -1.98
CA VAL A 35 -5.22 1.42 -0.70
C VAL A 35 -5.63 2.87 -0.44
N TYR A 36 -6.30 3.10 0.68
CA TYR A 36 -6.60 4.41 1.24
C TYR A 36 -5.57 4.71 2.34
N TYR A 37 -5.00 5.92 2.38
CA TYR A 37 -3.98 6.31 3.36
C TYR A 37 -4.55 7.26 4.43
N GLY A 38 -4.12 7.09 5.68
CA GLY A 38 -4.52 7.92 6.82
C GLY A 38 -5.95 7.68 7.30
N PRO A 39 -6.35 8.31 8.43
CA PRO A 39 -7.66 8.10 9.06
C PRO A 39 -8.84 8.57 8.20
N PHE A 40 -8.64 9.60 7.36
CA PHE A 40 -9.64 10.10 6.43
C PHE A 40 -9.67 9.34 5.09
N GLY A 41 -8.76 8.38 4.88
CA GLY A 41 -8.64 7.61 3.64
C GLY A 41 -8.25 8.44 2.42
N TRP A 42 -7.63 9.60 2.59
CA TRP A 42 -7.10 10.40 1.49
C TRP A 42 -5.66 10.84 1.81
N PRO A 43 -4.69 10.66 0.88
CA PRO A 43 -4.83 10.19 -0.50
C PRO A 43 -5.24 8.71 -0.64
N SER A 44 -5.46 8.24 -1.86
CA SER A 44 -5.67 6.81 -2.16
C SER A 44 -5.04 6.40 -3.49
N SER A 45 -4.76 5.10 -3.66
CA SER A 45 -4.17 4.52 -4.86
C SER A 45 -4.86 3.20 -5.23
N ARG A 46 -5.30 3.05 -6.49
CA ARG A 46 -5.91 1.82 -7.02
C ARG A 46 -4.95 1.07 -7.95
N ILE A 47 -4.86 -0.25 -7.80
CA ILE A 47 -4.39 -1.18 -8.81
C ILE A 47 -5.62 -1.81 -9.47
N SER A 48 -5.83 -1.53 -10.77
CA SER A 48 -6.97 -2.09 -11.52
C SER A 48 -6.88 -3.61 -11.64
N LEU A 49 -8.01 -4.31 -11.52
CA LEU A 49 -8.09 -5.77 -11.65
C LEU A 49 -7.47 -6.26 -12.96
N ALA A 50 -7.79 -5.60 -14.07
CA ALA A 50 -7.27 -5.89 -15.41
C ALA A 50 -5.74 -5.64 -15.60
N ARG A 51 -5.02 -5.23 -14.54
CA ARG A 51 -3.55 -5.19 -14.51
C ARG A 51 -2.92 -6.28 -13.65
N ILE A 52 -3.70 -6.99 -12.82
CA ILE A 52 -3.21 -8.04 -11.93
C ILE A 52 -3.20 -9.35 -12.72
N SER A 53 -2.06 -10.04 -12.78
CA SER A 53 -1.98 -11.41 -13.31
C SER A 53 -2.04 -12.46 -12.21
N GLN A 54 -1.55 -12.15 -11.00
CA GLN A 54 -1.64 -13.03 -9.84
C GLN A 54 -1.57 -12.23 -8.53
N ALA A 55 -2.30 -12.68 -7.51
CA ALA A 55 -2.16 -12.25 -6.12
C ALA A 55 -1.64 -13.40 -5.24
N SER A 56 -0.86 -13.08 -4.19
CA SER A 56 -0.30 -14.05 -3.24
C SER A 56 -0.09 -13.43 -1.86
N ALA A 57 -0.17 -14.23 -0.79
CA ALA A 57 0.19 -13.82 0.56
C ALA A 57 1.70 -14.02 0.81
N VAL A 58 2.36 -13.08 1.52
CA VAL A 58 3.82 -13.11 1.79
C VAL A 58 4.18 -12.53 3.17
N ASP A 59 5.24 -13.03 3.85
CA ASP A 59 5.83 -12.38 5.04
C ASP A 59 6.61 -11.13 4.62
N VAL A 60 6.01 -9.96 4.86
CA VAL A 60 6.61 -8.65 4.61
C VAL A 60 7.50 -8.24 5.77
N ARG A 61 8.80 -8.10 5.49
CA ARG A 61 9.80 -7.58 6.41
C ARG A 61 10.18 -6.16 5.99
N PRO A 62 9.94 -5.11 6.82
CA PRO A 62 10.23 -3.72 6.45
C PRO A 62 11.66 -3.51 5.93
N MET A 63 12.66 -4.14 6.55
CA MET A 63 14.06 -4.00 6.11
C MET A 63 14.32 -4.50 4.68
N ALA A 64 13.57 -5.51 4.19
CA ALA A 64 13.69 -5.98 2.81
C ALA A 64 13.16 -4.99 1.76
N TRP A 65 12.37 -3.99 2.20
CA TRP A 65 11.78 -2.94 1.36
C TRP A 65 12.35 -1.54 1.63
N GLY A 66 13.37 -1.42 2.49
CA GLY A 66 13.95 -0.11 2.87
C GLY A 66 13.16 0.63 3.96
N GLY A 67 12.47 -0.10 4.84
CA GLY A 67 11.71 0.43 5.97
C GLY A 67 10.21 0.56 5.70
N TRP A 68 9.57 1.44 6.48
CA TRP A 68 8.12 1.59 6.57
C TRP A 68 7.55 2.66 5.62
N GLY A 69 6.23 2.62 5.40
CA GLY A 69 5.49 3.53 4.53
C GLY A 69 5.48 3.06 3.06
N TYR A 70 5.27 3.99 2.12
CA TYR A 70 5.42 3.72 0.70
C TYR A 70 6.92 3.59 0.34
N ARG A 71 7.27 2.55 -0.42
CA ARG A 71 8.64 2.19 -0.80
C ARG A 71 8.71 1.71 -2.24
N GLY A 72 9.88 1.87 -2.86
CA GLY A 72 10.08 1.56 -4.27
C GLY A 72 9.49 2.62 -5.22
N SER A 73 9.32 2.26 -6.49
CA SER A 73 8.74 3.11 -7.53
C SER A 73 8.20 2.27 -8.67
N MET A 74 6.90 2.35 -8.91
CA MET A 74 6.23 1.59 -9.98
C MET A 74 6.60 2.06 -11.40
N ARG A 75 7.23 3.25 -11.51
CA ARG A 75 7.72 3.82 -12.78
C ARG A 75 9.20 3.53 -13.03
N MET A 76 10.06 3.63 -12.01
CA MET A 76 11.52 3.49 -12.16
C MET A 76 12.04 2.10 -11.77
N LEU A 77 11.55 1.53 -10.68
CA LEU A 77 12.08 0.29 -10.09
C LEU A 77 11.23 -0.94 -10.43
N ARG A 78 10.12 -0.77 -11.18
CA ARG A 78 9.12 -1.80 -11.51
C ARG A 78 8.52 -2.54 -10.30
N ARG A 79 8.83 -2.11 -9.08
CA ARG A 79 8.32 -2.64 -7.82
C ARG A 79 7.99 -1.51 -6.86
N ALA A 80 6.89 -1.66 -6.12
CA ALA A 80 6.53 -0.79 -5.00
C ALA A 80 5.91 -1.60 -3.86
N ALA A 81 6.03 -1.10 -2.64
CA ALA A 81 5.42 -1.70 -1.46
C ALA A 81 4.85 -0.63 -0.52
N VAL A 82 3.77 -0.95 0.18
CA VAL A 82 3.20 -0.17 1.28
C VAL A 82 3.31 -1.00 2.55
N VAL A 83 4.24 -0.62 3.42
CA VAL A 83 4.64 -1.44 4.57
C VAL A 83 4.42 -0.65 5.86
N LEU A 84 3.27 -0.84 6.52
CA LEU A 84 3.02 -0.21 7.83
C LEU A 84 3.44 -1.09 9.01
N ARG A 85 3.46 -2.41 8.85
CA ARG A 85 3.92 -3.35 9.88
C ARG A 85 4.88 -4.41 9.33
N ARG A 86 5.44 -5.23 10.22
CA ARG A 86 5.98 -6.55 9.86
C ARG A 86 4.83 -7.58 9.85
N GLY A 87 5.02 -8.70 9.17
CA GLY A 87 4.08 -9.83 9.12
C GLY A 87 3.52 -9.95 7.72
N GLU A 88 2.35 -10.54 7.56
CA GLU A 88 1.79 -10.79 6.24
C GLU A 88 1.53 -9.53 5.38
N GLY A 89 1.30 -9.76 4.10
CA GLY A 89 0.82 -8.78 3.14
C GLY A 89 0.47 -9.42 1.80
N ILE A 90 -0.36 -8.74 1.02
CA ILE A 90 -0.72 -9.15 -0.33
C ILE A 90 0.36 -8.65 -1.28
N ARG A 91 0.99 -9.57 -2.01
CA ARG A 91 1.77 -9.31 -3.22
C ARG A 91 0.86 -9.45 -4.45
N LEU A 92 0.90 -8.44 -5.31
CA LEU A 92 0.33 -8.47 -6.66
C LEU A 92 1.48 -8.52 -7.66
N ASP A 93 1.49 -9.55 -8.49
CA ASP A 93 2.24 -9.58 -9.73
C ASP A 93 1.32 -9.06 -10.85
N LEU A 94 1.83 -8.11 -11.63
CA LEU A 94 1.06 -7.41 -12.65
C LEU A 94 1.45 -7.87 -14.06
N ALA A 95 0.49 -7.87 -14.97
CA ALA A 95 0.64 -8.27 -16.37
C ALA A 95 1.72 -7.45 -17.13
N ASP A 96 2.02 -6.22 -16.68
CA ASP A 96 3.12 -5.41 -17.24
C ASP A 96 4.51 -5.73 -16.64
N GLY A 97 4.64 -6.86 -15.94
CA GLY A 97 5.88 -7.37 -15.34
C GLY A 97 6.37 -6.51 -14.18
N LYS A 98 5.44 -6.04 -13.34
CA LYS A 98 5.70 -5.17 -12.18
C LYS A 98 5.10 -5.77 -10.91
N ILE A 99 5.64 -5.41 -9.75
CA ILE A 99 5.24 -5.96 -8.45
C ILE A 99 4.69 -4.85 -7.55
N PHE A 100 3.53 -5.09 -6.93
CA PHE A 100 3.02 -4.26 -5.84
C PHE A 100 2.85 -5.11 -4.57
N VAL A 101 3.16 -4.57 -3.38
CA VAL A 101 2.96 -5.26 -2.11
C VAL A 101 2.25 -4.34 -1.11
N VAL A 102 1.34 -4.87 -0.29
CA VAL A 102 0.73 -4.12 0.82
C VAL A 102 0.52 -4.99 2.06
N THR A 103 0.94 -4.50 3.23
CA THR A 103 0.68 -5.17 4.52
C THR A 103 -0.77 -5.03 4.94
N VAL A 104 -1.42 -6.14 5.28
CA VAL A 104 -2.83 -6.25 5.74
C VAL A 104 -2.92 -7.33 6.80
N ASP A 105 -4.03 -7.44 7.54
CA ASP A 105 -4.19 -8.46 8.61
C ASP A 105 -4.83 -9.78 8.19
N ASP A 106 -5.28 -9.87 6.93
CA ASP A 106 -5.70 -11.11 6.28
C ASP A 106 -5.23 -11.08 4.82
N ALA A 107 -3.95 -11.40 4.61
CA ALA A 107 -3.37 -11.41 3.27
C ALA A 107 -3.83 -12.61 2.44
N GLU A 108 -4.21 -13.73 3.07
CA GLU A 108 -4.58 -14.94 2.36
C GLU A 108 -5.98 -14.81 1.75
N THR A 109 -7.02 -14.47 2.53
CA THR A 109 -8.37 -14.25 1.99
C THR A 109 -8.36 -13.13 0.95
N GLY A 110 -7.61 -12.05 1.20
CA GLY A 110 -7.49 -10.93 0.27
C GLY A 110 -6.80 -11.29 -1.05
N ALA A 111 -5.81 -12.19 -1.04
CA ALA A 111 -5.16 -12.69 -2.24
C ALA A 111 -6.03 -13.72 -3.00
N GLN A 112 -6.72 -14.62 -2.28
CA GLN A 112 -7.64 -15.58 -2.87
C GLN A 112 -8.79 -14.86 -3.60
N LEU A 113 -9.46 -13.92 -2.94
CA LEU A 113 -10.53 -13.10 -3.52
C LEU A 113 -10.07 -12.34 -4.79
N LEU A 114 -8.85 -11.79 -4.80
CA LEU A 114 -8.30 -11.13 -5.98
C LEU A 114 -8.07 -12.11 -7.14
N ASN A 115 -7.54 -13.30 -6.88
CA ASN A 115 -7.34 -14.32 -7.91
C ASN A 115 -8.67 -14.80 -8.49
N ASP A 116 -9.71 -14.96 -7.67
CA ASP A 116 -11.03 -15.40 -8.15
C ASP A 116 -11.75 -14.30 -8.93
N LEU A 117 -11.61 -13.03 -8.53
CA LEU A 117 -12.06 -11.89 -9.33
C LEU A 117 -11.33 -11.80 -10.67
N VAL A 118 -10.00 -12.04 -10.72
CA VAL A 118 -9.23 -12.09 -11.98
C VAL A 118 -9.74 -13.21 -12.89
N LYS A 119 -9.97 -14.43 -12.37
CA LYS A 119 -10.56 -15.55 -13.13
C LYS A 119 -11.96 -15.23 -13.67
N SER A 120 -12.75 -14.48 -12.92
CA SER A 120 -14.14 -14.12 -13.26
C SER A 120 -14.24 -12.94 -14.24
N ALA A 121 -13.11 -12.33 -14.60
CA ALA A 121 -13.02 -11.16 -15.48
C ALA A 121 -12.20 -11.43 -16.77
N ALA A 122 -11.93 -12.72 -17.06
CA ALA A 122 -11.16 -13.21 -18.20
C ALA A 122 -12.05 -14.00 -19.18
#